data_AF-A0A661Z6D2-F1
#
_entry.id   AF-A0A661Z6D2-F1
#
_cell.length_a   1.000
_cell.length_b   1.000
_cell.length_c   1.000
_cell.angle_alpha   90.00
_cell.angle_beta   90.00
_cell.angle_gamma   90.00
#
_symmetry.space_group_name_H-M   'P 1'
#
loop_
_entity.id
_entity.type
_entity.pdbx_description
1 polymer ?
#
loop_
_entity_poly.entity_id
_entity_poly.type
_entity_poly.pdbx_seq_one_letter_code
_entity_poly.pdbx_strand_id
1 'polypeptide(L)'
;MAEFNYKQIIYAGMVAIAGVDGEVDKTERKWVDKVFDHDFNMSRKERKEVLKIFENDKDTFTDKVTTELSQFPAFDQREAFKRICQFMLYRNDEYNKSGKSRPKGIDPEKDQLNRYRERADQMRTKLKF
;
A
#
# COMPACT_ATOMS: atom_id res chain seq x y z
N MET A 1 -3.73 21.59 5.67
CA MET A 1 -3.86 20.70 6.85
C MET A 1 -3.65 19.28 6.34
N ALA A 2 -2.95 18.42 7.07
CA ALA A 2 -2.77 17.02 6.66
C ALA A 2 -4.13 16.32 6.58
N GLU A 3 -4.41 15.62 5.48
CA GLU A 3 -5.65 14.85 5.32
C GLU A 3 -5.55 13.49 5.99
N PHE A 4 -4.32 13.00 6.21
CA PHE A 4 -4.06 11.76 6.90
C PHE A 4 -3.32 11.98 8.23
N ASN A 5 -3.75 11.27 9.27
CA ASN A 5 -2.91 11.03 10.43
C ASN A 5 -1.84 9.95 10.15
N TYR A 6 -0.88 9.77 11.05
CA TYR A 6 0.24 8.83 10.83
C TYR A 6 -0.18 7.37 10.58
N LYS A 7 -1.25 6.89 11.21
CA LYS A 7 -1.78 5.54 10.94
C LYS A 7 -2.49 5.49 9.59
N GLN A 8 -3.26 6.53 9.28
CA GLN A 8 -3.97 6.66 8.01
C GLN A 8 -3.00 6.75 6.84
N ILE A 9 -1.85 7.43 6.96
CA ILE A 9 -0.89 7.54 5.85
C ILE A 9 -0.19 6.21 5.56
N ILE A 10 0.07 5.40 6.58
CA ILE A 10 0.61 4.03 6.42
C ILE A 10 -0.43 3.15 5.71
N TYR A 11 -1.67 3.16 6.19
CA TYR A 11 -2.76 2.42 5.56
C TYR A 11 -3.00 2.89 4.12
N ALA A 12 -3.01 4.21 3.87
CA ALA A 12 -3.13 4.81 2.55
C ALA A 12 -1.98 4.39 1.64
N GLY A 13 -0.75 4.29 2.15
CA GLY A 13 0.40 3.77 1.40
C GLY A 13 0.23 2.31 1.00
N MET A 14 -0.29 1.45 1.89
CA MET A 14 -0.60 0.06 1.54
C MET A 14 -1.72 -0.02 0.48
N VAL A 15 -2.75 0.82 0.60
CA VAL A 15 -3.84 0.93 -0.39
C VAL A 15 -3.31 1.45 -1.73
N ALA A 16 -2.39 2.39 -1.74
CA ALA A 16 -1.78 2.93 -2.96
C ALA A 16 -0.96 1.88 -3.71
N ILE A 17 -0.30 0.97 -2.98
CA ILE A 17 0.39 -0.18 -3.58
C ILE A 17 -0.63 -1.19 -4.10
N ALA A 18 -1.62 -1.57 -3.29
CA ALA A 18 -2.63 -2.55 -3.69
C ALA A 18 -3.40 -2.08 -4.94
N GLY A 19 -3.81 -0.81 -4.97
CA GLY A 19 -4.55 -0.21 -6.07
C GLY A 19 -3.71 0.27 -7.25
N VAL A 20 -2.64 -0.47 -7.58
CA VAL A 20 -1.72 -0.12 -8.67
C VAL A 20 -2.42 -0.10 -10.04
N ASP A 21 -3.50 -0.85 -10.19
CA ASP A 21 -4.35 -0.94 -11.38
C ASP A 21 -5.55 0.03 -11.35
N GLY A 22 -5.63 0.92 -10.34
CA GLY A 22 -6.69 1.92 -10.20
C GLY A 22 -7.93 1.41 -9.46
N GLU A 23 -7.95 0.16 -9.01
CA GLU A 23 -9.02 -0.39 -8.18
C GLU A 23 -8.44 -1.12 -6.97
N VAL A 24 -9.20 -1.26 -5.89
CA VAL A 24 -8.80 -2.11 -4.77
C VAL A 24 -9.93 -3.06 -4.49
N ASP A 25 -9.73 -4.31 -4.85
CA ASP A 25 -10.74 -5.35 -4.75
C ASP A 25 -11.00 -5.76 -3.28
N LYS A 26 -12.01 -6.60 -3.06
CA LYS A 26 -12.34 -7.06 -1.71
C LYS A 26 -11.22 -7.92 -1.08
N THR A 27 -10.40 -8.56 -1.90
CA THR A 27 -9.34 -9.48 -1.49
C THR A 27 -8.11 -8.70 -1.02
N GLU A 28 -7.71 -7.70 -1.80
CA GLU A 28 -6.67 -6.73 -1.53
C GLU A 28 -6.97 -5.93 -0.29
N ARG A 29 -8.22 -5.46 -0.13
CA ARG A 29 -8.66 -4.82 1.13
C ARG A 29 -8.41 -5.74 2.33
N LYS A 30 -8.78 -7.02 2.23
CA LYS A 30 -8.54 -8.00 3.30
C LYS A 30 -7.06 -8.23 3.57
N TRP A 31 -6.22 -8.26 2.54
CA TRP A 31 -4.78 -8.42 2.70
C TRP A 31 -4.14 -7.18 3.34
N VAL A 32 -4.52 -5.99 2.89
CA VAL A 32 -4.08 -4.72 3.47
C VAL A 32 -4.50 -4.65 4.94
N ASP A 33 -5.79 -4.90 5.24
CA ASP A 33 -6.31 -4.94 6.61
C ASP A 33 -5.53 -5.93 7.47
N LYS A 34 -5.31 -7.15 6.99
CA LYS A 34 -4.57 -8.19 7.72
C LYS A 34 -3.13 -7.78 8.06
N VAL A 35 -2.42 -7.15 7.14
CA VAL A 35 -1.04 -6.71 7.36
C VAL A 35 -1.02 -5.50 8.30
N PHE A 36 -1.91 -4.54 8.08
CA PHE A 36 -2.01 -3.34 8.89
C PHE A 36 -2.37 -3.65 10.35
N ASP A 37 -3.32 -4.57 10.56
CA ASP A 37 -3.84 -4.95 11.88
C ASP A 37 -2.80 -5.65 12.77
N HIS A 38 -1.70 -6.13 12.19
CA HIS A 38 -0.58 -6.69 12.94
C HIS A 38 0.12 -5.64 13.81
N ASP A 39 0.26 -4.41 13.29
CA ASP A 39 1.07 -3.37 13.90
C ASP A 39 0.24 -2.21 14.43
N PHE A 40 -0.95 -1.98 13.87
CA PHE A 40 -1.79 -0.84 14.21
C PHE A 40 -3.25 -1.25 14.33
N ASN A 41 -3.98 -0.54 15.19
CA ASN A 41 -5.43 -0.57 15.19
C ASN A 41 -5.96 0.79 14.70
N MET A 42 -6.94 0.73 13.80
CA MET A 42 -7.63 1.87 13.21
C MET A 42 -9.11 1.54 13.05
N SER A 43 -9.98 2.49 13.39
CA SER A 43 -11.42 2.29 13.36
C SER A 43 -11.92 2.06 11.93
N ARG A 44 -13.06 1.37 11.82
CA ARG A 44 -13.73 1.18 10.52
C ARG A 44 -14.09 2.51 9.84
N LYS A 45 -14.31 3.58 10.62
CA LYS A 45 -14.60 4.91 10.10
C LYS A 45 -13.38 5.51 9.43
N GLU A 46 -12.23 5.51 10.10
CA GLU A 46 -10.97 6.04 9.56
C GLU A 46 -10.52 5.28 8.30
N ARG A 47 -10.68 3.95 8.25
CA ARG A 47 -10.41 3.17 7.03
C ARG A 47 -11.29 3.58 5.87
N LYS A 48 -12.60 3.78 6.13
CA LYS A 48 -13.54 4.23 5.11
C LYS A 48 -13.20 5.62 4.58
N GLU A 49 -12.69 6.51 5.43
CA GLU A 49 -12.23 7.83 5.00
C GLU A 49 -11.07 7.72 4.02
N VAL A 50 -10.05 6.90 4.33
CA VAL A 50 -8.92 6.66 3.43
C VAL A 50 -9.37 6.06 2.09
N LEU A 51 -10.24 5.04 2.14
CA LEU A 51 -10.77 4.41 0.93
C LEU A 51 -11.63 5.38 0.11
N LYS A 52 -12.37 6.28 0.76
CA LYS A 52 -13.14 7.31 0.07
C LYS A 52 -12.24 8.32 -0.64
N ILE A 53 -11.14 8.72 -0.01
CA ILE A 53 -10.14 9.60 -0.64
C ILE A 53 -9.51 8.88 -1.85
N PHE A 54 -9.17 7.60 -1.72
CA PHE A 54 -8.71 6.80 -2.85
C PHE A 54 -9.73 6.73 -3.98
N GLU A 55 -11.00 6.45 -3.68
CA GLU A 55 -12.06 6.33 -4.69
C GLU A 55 -12.33 7.65 -5.42
N ASN A 56 -12.15 8.80 -4.74
CA ASN A 56 -12.32 10.12 -5.34
C ASN A 56 -11.12 10.55 -6.19
N ASP A 57 -9.90 10.19 -5.79
CA ASP A 57 -8.66 10.72 -6.37
C ASP A 57 -7.72 9.62 -6.89
N LYS A 58 -8.26 8.53 -7.47
CA LYS A 58 -7.52 7.31 -7.85
C LYS A 58 -6.17 7.56 -8.54
N ASP A 59 -6.15 8.44 -9.55
CA ASP A 59 -4.97 8.70 -10.37
C ASP A 59 -3.87 9.47 -9.62
N THR A 60 -4.26 10.36 -8.69
CA THR A 60 -3.33 11.24 -7.95
C THR A 60 -3.09 10.76 -6.52
N PHE A 61 -3.80 9.71 -6.07
CA PHE A 61 -3.78 9.24 -4.70
C PHE A 61 -2.38 8.86 -4.23
N THR A 62 -1.60 8.17 -5.06
CA THR A 62 -0.21 7.80 -4.70
C THR A 62 0.66 9.02 -4.48
N ASP A 63 0.53 10.04 -5.33
CA ASP A 63 1.29 11.28 -5.23
C ASP A 63 0.88 12.08 -4.00
N LYS A 64 -0.41 12.10 -3.70
CA LYS A 64 -0.96 12.70 -2.48
C LYS A 64 -0.42 12.04 -1.22
N VAL A 65 -0.49 10.71 -1.14
CA VAL A 65 0.06 9.93 -0.02
C VAL A 65 1.55 10.17 0.13
N THR A 66 2.30 10.19 -0.97
CA THR A 66 3.75 10.40 -0.91
C THR A 66 4.10 11.82 -0.47
N THR A 67 3.34 12.81 -0.94
CA THR A 67 3.51 14.22 -0.56
C THR A 67 3.24 14.42 0.92
N GLU A 68 2.12 13.89 1.43
CA GLU A 68 1.81 13.98 2.87
C GLU A 68 2.80 13.20 3.72
N LEU A 69 3.22 12.01 3.28
CA LEU A 69 4.25 11.24 3.96
C LEU A 69 5.56 12.01 4.06
N SER A 70 5.96 12.75 3.00
CA SER A 70 7.18 13.56 2.99
C SER A 70 7.17 14.74 3.98
N GLN A 71 6.01 15.14 4.51
CA GLN A 71 5.89 16.20 5.52
C GLN A 71 6.23 15.72 6.93
N PHE A 72 6.27 14.42 7.18
CA PHE A 72 6.68 13.86 8.45
C PHE A 72 8.21 13.95 8.64
N PRO A 73 8.73 13.86 9.88
CA PRO A 73 10.16 13.73 10.12
C PRO A 73 10.77 12.52 9.39
N ALA A 74 12.05 12.61 8.99
CA ALA A 74 12.70 11.54 8.21
C ALA A 74 12.68 10.15 8.89
N PHE A 75 12.73 10.13 10.23
CA PHE A 75 12.58 8.88 11.00
C PHE A 75 11.21 8.23 10.78
N ASP A 76 10.14 9.01 10.90
CA ASP A 76 8.75 8.56 10.71
C ASP A 76 8.50 8.19 9.25
N GLN A 77 9.06 8.94 8.29
CA GLN A 77 9.00 8.58 6.86
C GLN A 77 9.57 7.19 6.61
N ARG A 78 10.76 6.92 7.16
CA ARG A 78 11.45 5.63 6.99
C ARG A 78 10.69 4.50 7.66
N GLU A 79 10.16 4.72 8.86
CA GLU A 79 9.36 3.71 9.55
C GLU A 79 8.06 3.43 8.80
N ALA A 80 7.29 4.46 8.45
CA ALA A 80 6.06 4.32 7.68
C ALA A 80 6.30 3.62 6.34
N PHE A 81 7.34 3.99 5.60
CA PHE A 81 7.69 3.32 4.35
C PHE A 81 8.04 1.85 4.55
N LYS A 82 8.78 1.51 5.62
CA LYS A 82 9.06 0.12 5.99
C LYS A 82 7.77 -0.66 6.26
N ARG A 83 6.80 -0.06 6.96
CA ARG A 83 5.50 -0.67 7.23
C ARG A 83 4.69 -0.88 5.96
N ILE A 84 4.61 0.13 5.10
CA ILE A 84 3.98 0.03 3.78
C ILE A 84 4.57 -1.13 2.97
N CYS A 85 5.90 -1.30 2.99
CA CYS A 85 6.58 -2.39 2.31
C CYS A 85 6.27 -3.79 2.87
N GLN A 86 5.82 -3.91 4.13
CA GLN A 86 5.43 -5.22 4.70
C GLN A 86 4.26 -5.83 3.93
N PHE A 87 3.36 -5.02 3.35
CA PHE A 87 2.28 -5.53 2.50
C PHE A 87 2.83 -6.27 1.27
N MET A 88 3.83 -5.70 0.60
CA MET A 88 4.47 -6.35 -0.54
C MET A 88 5.21 -7.62 -0.12
N LEU A 89 5.90 -7.60 1.02
CA LEU A 89 6.59 -8.79 1.54
C LEU A 89 5.59 -9.91 1.83
N TYR A 90 4.48 -9.59 2.49
CA TYR A 90 3.39 -10.53 2.73
C TYR A 90 2.87 -11.14 1.43
N ARG A 91 2.60 -10.33 0.40
CA ARG A 91 2.10 -10.84 -0.89
C ARG A 91 3.14 -11.70 -1.63
N ASN A 92 4.42 -11.34 -1.58
CA ASN A 92 5.49 -12.18 -2.14
C ASN A 92 5.60 -13.53 -1.41
N ASP A 93 5.50 -13.52 -0.08
CA ASP A 93 5.53 -14.73 0.73
C ASP A 93 4.35 -15.66 0.43
N GLU A 94 3.14 -15.12 0.35
CA GLU A 94 1.94 -15.88 -0.01
C GLU A 94 2.07 -16.49 -1.40
N TYR A 95 2.59 -15.74 -2.38
CA TYR A 95 2.86 -16.25 -3.72
C TYR A 95 3.91 -17.37 -3.73
N ASN A 96 4.99 -17.22 -2.96
CA ASN A 96 6.07 -18.22 -2.88
C ASN A 96 5.64 -19.51 -2.15
N LYS A 97 4.79 -19.38 -1.13
CA LYS A 97 4.24 -20.51 -0.35
C LYS A 97 3.01 -21.14 -1.00
N SER A 98 2.41 -20.48 -1.99
CA SER A 98 1.26 -20.98 -2.72
C SER A 98 1.59 -22.27 -3.46
N GLY A 99 0.81 -23.33 -3.20
CA GLY A 99 0.86 -24.58 -3.96
C GLY A 99 0.15 -24.52 -5.31
N LYS A 100 -0.31 -23.34 -5.76
CA LYS A 100 -1.04 -23.19 -7.02
C LYS A 100 -0.11 -23.50 -8.20
N SER A 101 -0.62 -24.24 -9.17
CA SER A 101 0.07 -24.48 -10.44
C SER A 101 0.28 -23.15 -11.18
N ARG A 102 1.54 -22.85 -11.54
CA ARG A 102 1.87 -21.64 -12.29
C ARG A 102 1.52 -21.83 -13.77
N PRO A 103 0.93 -20.82 -14.44
CA PRO A 103 0.61 -20.91 -15.85
C PRO A 103 1.89 -21.02 -16.69
N LYS A 104 1.81 -21.71 -17.84
CA LYS A 104 2.88 -21.67 -18.85
C LYS A 104 2.79 -20.35 -19.60
N GLY A 105 3.62 -19.37 -19.25
CA GLY A 105 3.63 -18.04 -19.87
C GLY A 105 3.81 -16.93 -18.84
N ILE A 106 3.16 -15.78 -19.08
CA ILE A 106 3.15 -14.67 -18.13
C ILE A 106 2.30 -15.05 -16.93
N ASP A 107 2.91 -15.09 -15.75
CA ASP A 107 2.22 -15.30 -14.49
C ASP A 107 1.60 -13.96 -14.03
N PRO A 108 0.27 -13.82 -14.04
CA PRO A 108 -0.39 -12.55 -13.72
C PRO A 108 -0.20 -12.13 -12.27
N GLU A 109 -0.08 -13.08 -11.33
CA GLU A 109 0.14 -12.77 -9.92
C GLU A 109 1.58 -12.25 -9.73
N LYS A 110 2.55 -12.84 -10.44
CA LYS A 110 3.92 -12.34 -10.45
C LYS A 110 4.05 -10.96 -11.11
N ASP A 111 3.32 -10.71 -12.19
CA ASP A 111 3.27 -9.39 -12.84
C ASP A 111 2.72 -8.32 -11.89
N GLN A 112 1.62 -8.63 -11.19
CA GLN A 112 1.04 -7.75 -10.17
C GLN A 112 2.05 -7.43 -9.05
N LEU A 113 2.78 -8.44 -8.55
CA LEU A 113 3.83 -8.23 -7.55
C LEU A 113 4.97 -7.34 -8.05
N ASN A 114 5.32 -7.39 -9.34
CA ASN A 114 6.31 -6.48 -9.90
C ASN A 114 5.79 -5.05 -9.95
N ARG A 115 4.53 -4.84 -10.36
CA ARG A 115 3.89 -3.50 -10.35
C ARG A 115 3.83 -2.90 -8.95
N TYR A 116 3.58 -3.72 -7.92
CA TYR A 116 3.65 -3.27 -6.53
C TYR A 116 5.03 -2.72 -6.17
N ARG A 117 6.10 -3.41 -6.60
CA ARG A 117 7.48 -2.96 -6.36
C ARG A 117 7.78 -1.65 -7.09
N GLU A 118 7.39 -1.56 -8.36
CA GLU A 118 7.57 -0.32 -9.15
C GLU A 118 6.86 0.86 -8.49
N ARG A 119 5.63 0.66 -8.00
CA ARG A 119 4.88 1.70 -7.27
C ARG A 119 5.58 2.10 -5.97
N ALA A 120 6.09 1.14 -5.21
CA ALA A 120 6.84 1.44 -3.99
C ALA A 120 8.15 2.19 -4.27
N ASP A 121 8.86 1.87 -5.35
CA ASP A 121 10.06 2.60 -5.76
C ASP A 121 9.73 4.04 -6.21
N GLN A 122 8.60 4.26 -6.88
CA GLN A 122 8.10 5.60 -7.19
C GLN A 122 7.82 6.42 -5.92
N MET A 123 7.24 5.80 -4.89
CA MET A 123 7.05 6.47 -3.60
C MET A 123 8.41 6.77 -2.94
N ARG A 124 9.30 5.78 -2.90
CA ARG A 124 10.61 5.89 -2.26
C ARG A 124 11.46 7.03 -2.83
N THR A 125 11.51 7.16 -4.16
CA THR A 125 12.31 8.18 -4.84
C THR A 125 11.88 9.61 -4.51
N LYS A 126 10.63 9.82 -4.09
CA LYS A 126 10.09 11.11 -3.67
C LYS A 126 10.25 11.39 -2.18
N LEU A 127 10.56 10.37 -1.36
CA LEU A 127 10.80 10.51 0.07
C LEU A 127 12.27 10.87 0.33
N LYS A 128 12.51 11.68 1.35
CA LYS A 128 13.85 12.20 1.69
C LYS A 128 14.26 11.64 3.05
N PHE A 129 14.70 10.38 3.06
CA PHE A 129 15.27 9.71 4.25
C PHE A 129 16.50 8.88 3.89
#